data_AF-A0A7R9M9I9-F1
#
_entry.id   AF-A0A7R9M9I9-F1
#
_cell.length_a   1.000
_cell.length_b   1.000
_cell.length_c   1.000
_cell.angle_alpha   90.00
_cell.angle_beta   90.00
_cell.angle_gamma   90.00
#
_symmetry.space_group_name_H-M   'P 1'
#
loop_
_entity.id
_entity.type
_entity.pdbx_description
1 polymer ?
#
loop_
_entity_poly.entity_id
_entity_poly.type
_entity_poly.pdbx_seq_one_letter_code
_entity_poly.pdbx_strand_id
1 'polypeptide(L)'
;MKLYQGLTLDCLQHMINGSTLIKVKASSRQYRRFFTLEEDLTAVRWLPSSKKSSKARLSIRSIREVRPGKNTEVMKNKEIAGTYSEDCIFSVIHSDEFESLDLIALSPEEANIWVTGLNFLIGVNKCVQAPDSIEGRQKMREKWLHQVFDAADSDQKGMLDEWETIALMKKLNDKL
;
A
#
# COMPACT_ATOMS: atom_id res chain seq x y z
N MET A 1 17.19 0.06 -10.27
CA MET A 1 15.89 -0.56 -9.90
C MET A 1 15.94 -1.35 -8.59
N LYS A 2 16.98 -2.17 -8.30
CA LYS A 2 17.09 -2.94 -7.05
C LYS A 2 17.25 -2.10 -5.75
N LEU A 3 17.92 -0.95 -5.80
CA LEU A 3 18.11 -0.06 -4.63
C LEU A 3 16.79 0.59 -4.13
N TYR A 4 15.83 0.82 -5.03
CA TYR A 4 14.54 1.42 -4.67
C TYR A 4 13.61 0.43 -3.96
N GLN A 5 13.76 -0.88 -4.18
CA GLN A 5 12.97 -1.91 -3.49
C GLN A 5 13.38 -2.07 -2.01
N GLY A 6 14.68 -1.98 -1.71
CA GLY A 6 15.19 -2.07 -0.33
C GLY A 6 14.70 -0.92 0.55
N LEU A 7 14.89 0.32 0.08
CA LEU A 7 14.46 1.53 0.79
C LEU A 7 12.94 1.53 1.07
N THR A 8 12.15 1.01 0.13
CA THR A 8 10.70 0.95 0.28
C THR A 8 10.27 -0.08 1.33
N LEU A 9 10.97 -1.20 1.45
CA LEU A 9 10.69 -2.21 2.46
C LEU A 9 10.96 -1.68 3.88
N ASP A 10 12.03 -0.90 4.04
CA ASP A 10 12.36 -0.22 5.30
C ASP A 10 11.26 0.77 5.70
N CYS A 11 10.72 1.53 4.74
CA CYS A 11 9.57 2.42 4.98
C CYS A 11 8.33 1.64 5.44
N LEU A 12 8.01 0.51 4.81
CA LEU A 12 6.88 -0.32 5.22
C LEU A 12 7.07 -0.90 6.63
N GLN A 13 8.28 -1.38 6.94
CA GLN A 13 8.60 -1.89 8.27
C GLN A 13 8.47 -0.79 9.34
N HIS A 14 8.93 0.41 9.04
CA HIS A 14 8.75 1.56 9.92
C HIS A 14 7.27 1.90 10.12
N MET A 15 6.47 1.90 9.05
CA MET A 15 5.02 2.12 9.14
C MET A 15 4.30 1.03 9.94
N ILE A 16 4.74 -0.23 9.87
CA ILE A 16 4.21 -1.35 10.69
C ILE A 16 4.51 -1.11 12.17
N ASN A 17 5.76 -0.77 12.50
CA ASN A 17 6.16 -0.39 13.86
C ASN A 17 5.35 0.82 14.35
N GLY A 18 5.01 1.72 13.42
CA GLY A 18 4.14 2.85 13.62
C GLY A 18 4.84 4.09 14.14
N SER A 19 4.17 5.21 14.01
CA SER A 19 4.66 6.49 14.50
C SER A 19 3.51 7.42 14.88
N THR A 20 3.87 8.50 15.56
CA THR A 20 2.87 9.50 15.96
C THR A 20 2.73 10.56 14.89
N LEU A 21 1.51 10.74 14.40
CA LEU A 21 1.13 11.80 13.45
C LEU A 21 0.01 12.65 14.04
N ILE A 22 -0.15 13.87 13.52
CA ILE A 22 -1.26 14.75 13.86
C ILE A 22 -2.32 14.62 12.78
N LYS A 23 -3.50 14.13 13.16
CA LYS A 23 -4.69 14.11 12.30
C LYS A 23 -5.40 15.45 12.37
N VAL A 24 -5.56 16.09 11.21
CA VAL A 24 -6.32 17.34 11.09
C VAL A 24 -7.73 17.01 10.62
N LYS A 25 -8.74 17.58 11.26
CA LYS A 25 -10.14 17.47 10.85
C LYS A 25 -10.54 18.67 9.99
N ALA A 26 -11.64 18.55 9.25
CA ALA A 26 -12.23 19.67 8.49
C ALA A 26 -12.52 20.92 9.34
N SER A 27 -12.75 20.75 10.66
CA SER A 27 -12.88 21.84 11.62
C SER A 27 -11.55 22.43 12.10
N SER A 28 -10.44 22.11 11.44
CA SER A 28 -9.05 22.45 11.82
C SER A 28 -8.57 21.86 13.15
N ARG A 29 -9.41 21.10 13.86
CA ARG A 29 -9.03 20.43 15.11
C ARG A 29 -7.95 19.39 14.85
N GLN A 30 -6.92 19.43 15.67
CA GLN A 30 -5.73 18.60 15.56
C GLN A 30 -5.73 17.52 16.63
N TYR A 31 -5.43 16.28 16.23
CA TYR A 31 -5.39 15.14 17.12
C TYR A 31 -4.11 14.35 16.91
N ARG A 32 -3.21 14.40 17.89
CA ARG A 32 -2.03 13.54 17.92
C ARG A 32 -2.46 12.09 18.13
N ARG A 33 -2.12 11.21 17.20
CA ARG A 33 -2.49 9.79 17.21
C ARG A 33 -1.32 8.93 16.77
N PHE A 34 -1.23 7.74 17.36
CA PHE A 34 -0.28 6.73 16.90
C PHE A 34 -0.91 5.99 15.72
N PHE A 35 -0.23 6.01 14.57
CA PHE A 35 -0.63 5.36 13.33
C PHE A 35 0.27 4.15 13.06
N THR A 36 -0.32 3.07 12.58
CA THR A 36 0.37 1.82 12.20
C THR A 36 -0.17 1.32 10.88
N LEU A 37 0.67 0.68 10.08
CA LEU A 37 0.26 -0.20 8.98
C LEU A 37 0.02 -1.61 9.54
N GLU A 38 -1.07 -2.27 9.12
CA GLU A 38 -1.30 -3.67 9.48
C GLU A 38 -0.20 -4.57 8.87
N GLU A 39 0.20 -5.64 9.57
CA GLU A 39 1.27 -6.55 9.12
C GLU A 39 0.94 -7.23 7.77
N ASP A 40 -0.35 -7.40 7.47
CA ASP A 40 -0.83 -7.90 6.17
C ASP A 40 -0.86 -6.85 5.06
N LEU A 41 -0.43 -5.61 5.36
CA LEU A 41 -0.37 -4.44 4.49
C LEU A 41 -1.74 -4.01 3.94
N THR A 42 -2.86 -4.43 4.55
CA THR A 42 -4.20 -4.18 3.98
C THR A 42 -4.84 -2.89 4.46
N ALA A 43 -4.42 -2.33 5.60
CA ALA A 43 -4.92 -1.04 6.09
C ALA A 43 -3.94 -0.29 6.98
N VAL A 44 -4.10 1.03 7.00
CA VAL A 44 -3.56 1.90 8.05
C VAL A 44 -4.57 1.98 9.19
N ARG A 45 -4.11 1.86 10.44
CA ARG A 45 -4.88 2.05 11.66
C ARG A 45 -4.32 3.20 12.47
N TRP A 46 -5.16 3.76 13.34
CA TRP A 46 -4.71 4.65 14.39
C TRP A 46 -5.47 4.41 15.67
N LEU A 47 -4.88 4.77 16.81
CA LEU A 47 -5.56 4.64 18.09
C LEU A 47 -6.85 5.48 18.07
N PRO A 48 -8.04 4.89 18.30
CA PRO A 48 -9.27 5.66 18.28
C PRO A 48 -9.36 6.53 19.54
N SER A 49 -10.07 7.66 19.44
CA SER A 49 -10.40 8.47 20.63
C SER A 49 -11.33 7.74 21.62
N SER A 50 -11.96 6.65 21.18
CA SER A 50 -12.88 5.83 21.97
C SER A 50 -12.73 4.36 21.58
N LYS A 51 -12.75 3.46 22.58
CA LYS A 51 -12.53 2.01 22.41
C LYS A 51 -13.52 1.30 21.48
N LYS A 52 -14.59 1.97 21.02
CA LYS A 52 -15.67 1.39 20.19
C LYS A 52 -15.62 1.74 18.70
N SER A 53 -14.64 2.52 18.24
CA SER A 53 -14.67 3.08 16.88
C SER A 53 -13.95 2.21 15.85
N SER A 54 -14.70 1.46 15.03
CA SER A 54 -14.21 0.86 13.79
C SER A 54 -13.71 1.88 12.76
N LYS A 55 -14.06 3.17 12.94
CA LYS A 55 -13.70 4.29 12.06
C LYS A 55 -12.21 4.69 12.11
N ALA A 56 -11.38 4.01 12.91
CA ALA A 56 -9.96 4.31 13.04
C ALA A 56 -9.08 3.38 12.19
N ARG A 57 -9.55 3.14 10.96
CA ARG A 57 -8.93 2.26 9.98
C ARG A 57 -9.19 2.81 8.59
N LEU A 58 -8.17 2.78 7.72
CA LEU A 58 -8.24 3.16 6.33
C LEU A 58 -7.70 2.01 5.48
N SER A 59 -8.56 1.40 4.67
CA SER A 59 -8.17 0.32 3.77
C SER A 59 -7.24 0.84 2.68
N ILE A 60 -6.08 0.19 2.46
CA ILE A 60 -5.15 0.57 1.39
C ILE A 60 -5.84 0.47 0.02
N ARG A 61 -6.76 -0.50 -0.16
CA ARG A 61 -7.52 -0.65 -1.41
C ARG A 61 -8.44 0.54 -1.72
N SER A 62 -8.82 1.32 -0.71
CA SER A 62 -9.67 2.50 -0.88
C SER A 62 -8.89 3.79 -1.16
N ILE A 63 -7.55 3.75 -1.06
CA ILE A 63 -6.70 4.91 -1.28
C ILE A 63 -6.52 5.14 -2.79
N ARG A 64 -6.80 6.35 -3.24
CA ARG A 64 -6.63 6.77 -4.63
C ARG A 64 -5.23 7.34 -4.89
N GLU A 65 -4.77 8.18 -3.97
CA GLU A 65 -3.48 8.87 -4.05
C GLU A 65 -3.05 9.45 -2.68
N VAL A 66 -1.76 9.82 -2.60
CA VAL A 66 -1.20 10.59 -1.49
C VAL A 66 -0.66 11.91 -2.04
N ARG A 67 -1.05 13.02 -1.43
CA ARG A 67 -0.65 14.37 -1.82
C ARG A 67 0.25 14.98 -0.73
N PRO A 68 1.57 15.13 -0.95
CA PRO A 68 2.44 15.86 -0.02
C PRO A 68 2.14 17.36 -0.03
N GLY A 69 2.41 18.07 1.06
CA GLY A 69 2.17 19.51 1.20
C GLY A 69 0.69 19.91 1.38
N LYS A 70 0.41 21.21 1.27
CA LYS A 70 -0.90 21.82 1.57
C LYS A 70 -1.87 21.76 0.38
N ASN A 71 -2.24 20.55 -0.01
CA ASN A 71 -3.03 20.32 -1.22
C ASN A 71 -4.54 20.19 -1.00
N THR A 72 -5.00 20.14 0.25
CA THR A 72 -6.44 20.13 0.61
C THR A 72 -6.87 21.48 1.20
N GLU A 73 -8.17 21.79 1.13
CA GLU A 73 -8.71 23.05 1.67
C GLU A 73 -8.43 23.22 3.16
N VAL A 74 -8.47 22.12 3.92
CA VAL A 74 -8.16 22.09 5.36
C VAL A 74 -6.72 22.49 5.63
N MET A 75 -5.77 21.97 4.86
CA MET A 75 -4.35 22.26 5.03
C MET A 75 -3.95 23.66 4.54
N LYS A 76 -4.77 24.28 3.68
CA LYS A 76 -4.62 25.68 3.26
C LYS A 76 -5.15 26.68 4.30
N ASN A 77 -5.81 26.22 5.36
CA ASN A 77 -6.27 27.09 6.44
C ASN A 77 -5.07 27.80 7.10
N LYS A 78 -5.17 29.11 7.29
CA LYS A 78 -4.13 29.98 7.86
C LYS A 78 -3.62 29.49 9.23
N GLU A 79 -4.48 28.87 10.05
CA GLU A 79 -4.09 28.32 11.36
C GLU A 79 -3.09 27.15 11.25
N ILE A 80 -3.16 26.39 10.16
CA ILE A 80 -2.25 25.27 9.88
C ILE A 80 -1.08 25.73 9.02
N ALA A 81 -1.35 26.59 8.04
CA ALA A 81 -0.41 26.98 6.99
C ALA A 81 0.83 27.75 7.49
N GLY A 82 0.80 28.34 8.69
CA GLY A 82 1.96 29.01 9.30
C GLY A 82 2.64 28.24 10.42
N THR A 83 2.07 27.12 10.87
CA THR A 83 2.51 26.44 12.11
C THR A 83 3.49 25.30 11.82
N TYR A 84 3.36 24.64 10.68
CA TYR A 84 4.14 23.45 10.33
C TYR A 84 4.83 23.61 8.99
N SER A 85 6.00 22.98 8.84
CA SER A 85 6.69 22.88 7.55
C SER A 85 5.82 22.12 6.55
N GLU A 86 5.80 22.58 5.30
CA GLU A 86 5.07 21.91 4.21
C GLU A 86 5.58 20.50 3.95
N ASP A 87 6.86 20.24 4.19
CA ASP A 87 7.48 18.94 4.02
C ASP A 87 7.04 17.92 5.08
N CYS A 88 6.42 18.39 6.18
CA CYS A 88 5.83 17.52 7.20
C CYS A 88 4.36 17.17 6.90
N ILE A 89 3.75 17.83 5.92
CA ILE A 89 2.31 17.77 5.66
C ILE A 89 2.06 16.80 4.51
N PHE A 90 1.04 15.97 4.64
CA PHE A 90 0.52 15.18 3.53
C PHE A 90 -0.96 14.83 3.74
N SER A 91 -1.64 14.50 2.65
CA SER A 91 -3.05 14.11 2.67
C SER A 91 -3.24 12.81 1.92
N VAL A 92 -3.99 11.88 2.50
CA VAL A 92 -4.35 10.61 1.85
C VAL A 92 -5.77 10.75 1.32
N ILE A 93 -5.92 10.67 0.00
CA ILE A 93 -7.22 10.77 -0.67
C ILE A 93 -7.79 9.36 -0.84
N HIS A 94 -9.01 9.14 -0.38
CA HIS A 94 -9.67 7.85 -0.39
C HIS A 94 -11.15 7.94 -0.77
N SER A 95 -11.78 6.77 -0.92
CA SER A 95 -13.18 6.60 -1.35
C SER A 95 -13.50 7.19 -2.73
N ASP A 96 -14.73 7.01 -3.21
CA ASP A 96 -15.15 7.50 -4.53
C ASP A 96 -15.52 8.99 -4.49
N GLU A 97 -15.85 9.49 -3.31
CA GLU A 97 -16.19 10.88 -3.01
C GLU A 97 -14.95 11.76 -2.76
N PHE A 98 -13.74 11.21 -2.92
CA PHE A 98 -12.46 11.91 -2.73
C PHE A 98 -12.31 12.52 -1.33
N GLU A 99 -12.71 11.77 -0.30
CA GLU A 99 -12.48 12.15 1.09
C GLU A 99 -10.99 12.23 1.41
N SER A 100 -10.59 13.15 2.30
CA SER A 100 -9.21 13.33 2.74
C SER A 100 -8.98 12.88 4.18
N LEU A 101 -7.89 12.15 4.39
CA LEU A 101 -7.23 12.00 5.67
C LEU A 101 -6.00 12.91 5.70
N ASP A 102 -6.16 14.08 6.30
CA ASP A 102 -5.13 15.11 6.41
C ASP A 102 -4.21 14.85 7.62
N LEU A 103 -2.91 14.76 7.37
CA LEU A 103 -1.89 14.36 8.35
C LEU A 103 -0.69 15.31 8.38
N ILE A 104 -0.12 15.49 9.57
CA ILE A 104 1.13 16.21 9.80
C ILE A 104 2.07 15.29 10.56
N ALA A 105 3.24 15.03 9.99
CA ALA A 105 4.32 14.28 10.61
C ALA A 105 5.14 15.18 11.55
N LEU A 106 5.91 14.56 12.44
CA LEU A 106 6.78 15.28 13.38
C LEU A 106 8.10 15.76 12.73
N SER A 107 8.42 15.23 11.56
CA SER A 107 9.58 15.63 10.75
C SER A 107 9.31 15.40 9.25
N PRO A 108 10.06 16.08 8.37
CA PRO A 108 10.00 15.83 6.92
C PRO A 108 10.37 14.39 6.55
N GLU A 109 11.33 13.81 7.27
CA GLU A 109 11.74 12.42 7.09
C GLU A 109 10.59 11.45 7.37
N GLU A 110 9.88 11.67 8.49
CA GLU A 110 8.72 10.84 8.84
C GLU A 110 7.61 10.98 7.79
N ALA A 111 7.33 12.20 7.31
CA ALA A 111 6.38 12.39 6.21
C ALA A 111 6.80 11.62 4.95
N ASN A 112 8.08 11.70 4.57
CA ASN A 112 8.61 10.99 3.41
C ASN A 112 8.48 9.47 3.54
N ILE A 113 8.73 8.90 4.73
CA ILE A 113 8.54 7.47 4.99
C ILE A 113 7.08 7.06 4.70
N TRP A 114 6.11 7.77 5.27
CA TRP A 114 4.69 7.47 5.08
C TRP A 114 4.24 7.67 3.64
N VAL A 115 4.63 8.78 3.00
CA VAL A 115 4.29 9.05 1.60
C VAL A 115 4.88 7.98 0.68
N THR A 116 6.13 7.57 0.90
CA THR A 116 6.81 6.55 0.10
C THR A 116 6.15 5.19 0.24
N GLY A 117 5.94 4.73 1.47
CA GLY A 117 5.32 3.42 1.73
C GLY A 117 3.87 3.35 1.22
N LEU A 118 3.07 4.40 1.41
CA LEU A 118 1.70 4.44 0.89
C LEU A 118 1.67 4.45 -0.65
N ASN A 119 2.51 5.25 -1.31
CA ASN A 119 2.58 5.27 -2.77
C ASN A 119 2.99 3.92 -3.36
N PHE A 120 3.92 3.22 -2.70
CA PHE A 120 4.27 1.86 -3.09
C PHE A 120 3.08 0.91 -3.01
N LEU A 121 2.34 0.91 -1.90
CA LEU A 121 1.18 0.05 -1.73
C LEU A 121 0.06 0.36 -2.73
N ILE A 122 -0.16 1.64 -3.06
CA ILE A 122 -1.09 2.06 -4.12
C ILE A 122 -0.64 1.51 -5.47
N GLY A 123 0.65 1.59 -5.78
CA GLY A 123 1.22 1.03 -7.01
C GLY A 123 0.99 -0.48 -7.12
N VAL A 124 1.27 -1.22 -6.04
CA VAL A 124 1.02 -2.67 -5.96
C VAL A 124 -0.48 -2.97 -6.17
N ASN A 125 -1.37 -2.25 -5.51
CA ASN A 125 -2.82 -2.44 -5.65
C ASN A 125 -3.31 -2.15 -7.08
N LYS A 126 -2.82 -1.08 -7.72
CA LYS A 126 -3.15 -0.75 -9.11
C LYS A 126 -2.66 -1.84 -10.06
N CYS A 127 -1.46 -2.40 -9.86
CA CYS A 127 -0.98 -3.53 -10.65
C CYS A 127 -1.85 -4.79 -10.49
N VAL A 128 -2.38 -5.05 -9.29
CA VAL A 128 -3.26 -6.20 -9.02
C VAL A 128 -4.67 -5.99 -9.58
N GLN A 129 -5.19 -4.75 -9.53
CA GLN A 129 -6.54 -4.42 -10.01
C GLN A 129 -6.62 -4.10 -11.51
N ALA A 130 -5.48 -3.91 -12.20
CA ALA A 130 -5.41 -3.68 -13.64
C ALA A 130 -4.87 -4.93 -14.38
N PRO A 131 -5.69 -5.99 -14.56
CA PRO A 131 -5.31 -7.21 -15.26
C PRO A 131 -4.93 -6.96 -16.74
N ASP A 132 -5.26 -5.81 -17.32
CA ASP A 132 -4.93 -5.47 -18.72
C ASP A 132 -3.56 -4.80 -18.90
N SER A 133 -2.92 -4.36 -17.81
CA SER A 133 -1.55 -3.84 -17.88
C SER A 133 -0.58 -4.97 -18.27
N ILE A 134 0.45 -4.67 -19.07
CA ILE A 134 1.44 -5.66 -19.53
C ILE A 134 2.08 -6.37 -18.32
N GLU A 135 2.36 -5.62 -17.26
CA GLU A 135 2.99 -6.10 -16.04
C GLU A 135 2.03 -6.93 -15.16
N GLY A 136 0.74 -6.56 -15.11
CA GLY A 136 -0.31 -7.37 -14.48
C GLY A 136 -0.53 -8.71 -15.18
N ARG A 137 -0.55 -8.72 -16.52
CA ARG A 137 -0.61 -9.95 -17.33
C ARG A 137 0.64 -10.82 -17.16
N GLN A 138 1.82 -10.21 -17.01
CA GLN A 138 3.05 -10.95 -16.72
C GLN A 138 2.98 -11.64 -15.36
N LYS A 139 2.62 -10.93 -14.28
CA LYS A 139 2.50 -11.53 -12.95
C LYS A 139 1.43 -12.62 -12.85
N MET A 140 0.27 -12.45 -13.50
CA MET A 140 -0.75 -13.50 -13.57
C MET A 140 -0.22 -14.76 -14.26
N ARG A 141 0.51 -14.59 -15.36
CA ARG A 141 1.12 -15.69 -16.10
C ARG A 141 2.22 -16.37 -15.30
N GLU A 142 3.10 -15.61 -14.65
CA GLU A 142 4.15 -16.14 -13.78
C GLU A 142 3.56 -16.93 -12.61
N LYS A 143 2.53 -16.40 -11.95
CA LYS A 143 1.84 -17.11 -10.87
C LYS A 143 1.18 -18.40 -11.35
N TRP A 144 0.51 -18.37 -12.50
CA TRP A 144 -0.09 -19.57 -13.09
C TRP A 144 0.98 -20.59 -13.50
N LEU A 145 2.07 -20.15 -14.14
CA LEU A 145 3.20 -21.00 -14.51
C LEU A 145 3.81 -21.69 -13.30
N HIS A 146 4.05 -20.96 -12.21
CA HIS A 146 4.53 -21.53 -10.95
C HIS A 146 3.58 -22.59 -10.41
N GLN A 147 2.28 -22.28 -10.30
CA GLN A 147 1.29 -23.23 -9.77
C GLN A 147 1.17 -24.50 -10.62
N VAL A 148 1.24 -24.34 -11.94
CA VAL A 148 1.17 -25.45 -12.89
C VAL A 148 2.43 -26.30 -12.84
N PHE A 149 3.60 -25.66 -12.71
CA PHE A 149 4.88 -26.33 -12.56
C PHE A 149 4.94 -27.11 -11.24
N ASP A 150 4.63 -26.47 -10.11
CA ASP A 150 4.64 -27.10 -8.78
C ASP A 150 3.66 -28.27 -8.69
N ALA A 151 2.54 -28.21 -9.43
CA ALA A 151 1.58 -29.31 -9.49
C ALA A 151 2.04 -30.48 -10.38
N ALA A 152 2.96 -30.23 -11.32
CA ALA A 152 3.53 -31.26 -12.20
C ALA A 152 4.82 -31.86 -11.61
N ASP A 153 5.57 -31.07 -10.84
CA ASP A 153 6.77 -31.47 -10.11
C ASP A 153 6.39 -32.22 -8.83
N SER A 154 5.98 -33.48 -9.02
CA SER A 154 5.35 -34.29 -7.97
C SER A 154 6.27 -34.61 -6.79
N ASP A 155 7.58 -34.59 -7.02
CA ASP A 155 8.64 -34.83 -6.04
C ASP A 155 9.42 -33.56 -5.63
N GLN A 156 8.97 -32.37 -6.06
CA GLN A 156 9.58 -31.07 -5.74
C GLN A 156 11.08 -30.99 -6.07
N LYS A 157 11.50 -31.63 -7.17
CA LYS A 157 12.91 -31.66 -7.61
C LYS A 157 13.35 -30.35 -8.28
N GLY A 158 12.41 -29.45 -8.59
CA GLY A 158 12.67 -28.18 -9.28
C GLY A 158 12.89 -28.32 -10.78
N MET A 159 12.57 -29.48 -11.35
CA MET A 159 12.65 -29.82 -12.77
C MET A 159 11.56 -30.84 -13.10
N LEU A 160 11.08 -30.90 -14.35
CA LEU A 160 10.12 -31.92 -14.76
C LEU A 160 10.85 -33.01 -15.54
N ASP A 161 10.55 -34.28 -15.23
CA ASP A 161 11.03 -35.39 -16.05
C ASP A 161 10.21 -35.55 -17.34
N GLU A 162 10.61 -36.48 -18.20
CA GLU A 162 9.95 -36.69 -19.50
C GLU A 162 8.46 -37.03 -19.34
N TRP A 163 8.10 -37.87 -18.36
CA TRP A 163 6.72 -38.29 -18.14
C TRP A 163 5.88 -37.16 -17.57
N GLU A 164 6.40 -36.42 -16.59
CA GLU A 164 5.75 -35.24 -16.02
C GLU A 164 5.55 -34.13 -17.06
N THR A 165 6.55 -33.91 -17.92
CA THR A 165 6.47 -32.93 -19.01
C THR A 165 5.38 -33.31 -20.01
N ILE A 166 5.32 -34.59 -20.43
CA ILE A 166 4.28 -35.08 -21.35
C ILE A 166 2.90 -34.99 -20.70
N ALA A 167 2.76 -35.41 -19.43
CA ALA A 167 1.50 -35.36 -18.70
C ALA A 167 0.99 -33.91 -18.55
N LEU A 168 1.91 -32.99 -18.22
CA LEU A 168 1.60 -31.57 -18.12
C LEU A 168 1.17 -31.00 -19.48
N MET A 169 1.90 -31.28 -20.56
CA MET A 169 1.56 -30.80 -21.90
C MET A 169 0.18 -31.26 -22.36
N LYS A 170 -0.18 -32.53 -22.09
CA LYS A 170 -1.53 -33.05 -22.37
C LYS A 170 -2.60 -32.32 -21.57
N LYS A 171 -2.35 -32.07 -20.28
CA LYS A 171 -3.27 -31.33 -19.40
C LYS A 171 -3.46 -29.87 -19.82
N LEU A 172 -2.44 -29.26 -20.43
CA LEU A 172 -2.50 -27.88 -20.92
C LEU A 172 -3.22 -27.75 -22.26
N ASN A 173 -3.28 -28.82 -23.05
CA ASN A 173 -3.92 -28.84 -24.34
C ASN A 173 -4.50 -30.23 -24.61
N ASP A 174 -5.79 -30.41 -24.31
CA ASP A 174 -6.53 -31.67 -24.45
C ASP A 174 -6.62 -32.22 -25.91
N LYS A 175 -5.95 -31.56 -26.87
CA LYS A 175 -5.83 -31.97 -28.27
C LYS A 175 -4.46 -32.55 -28.65
N LEU A 176 -3.54 -32.71 -27.68
CA LEU A 176 -2.25 -33.43 -27.79
C LEU A 176 -2.34 -34.81 -27.12
#